data_AF-G8X5J1-F1
#
_entry.id   AF-G8X5J1-F1
#
_cell.length_a   1.000
_cell.length_b   1.000
_cell.length_c   1.000
_cell.angle_alpha   90.00
_cell.angle_beta   90.00
_cell.angle_gamma   90.00
#
_symmetry.space_group_name_H-M   'P 1'
#
loop_
_entity.id
_entity.type
_entity.pdbx_description
1 polymer ?
#
loop_
_entity_poly.entity_id
_entity_poly.type
_entity_poly.pdbx_seq_one_letter_code
_entity_poly.pdbx_strand_id
1 'polypeptide(L)'
;MRIKSNYSHTIDGLFWFDLPLGLLLAFIFHNIVRDSLFDNLPTILKSRFSAFRQFDWNEYFKRNWFVVTISILIGAASHIFWDSFTHDHGYFVQTIPALQNSVDFLGGQIPILKILQHSSTILGGLVIAFAIYKLPTNKTEKENIKLKYWTILASLTLTIISIRLLSGLDFKQYGNVIVTAISAGLISLTITPWLTRTKEE
;
A
#
# COMPACT_ATOMS: atom_id res chain seq x y z
N MET A 1 13.46 15.45 8.25
CA MET A 1 12.18 16.03 7.79
C MET A 1 11.05 15.18 8.38
N ARG A 2 10.09 15.79 9.09
CA ARG A 2 8.86 15.08 9.51
C ARG A 2 8.00 14.85 8.27
N ILE A 3 7.49 13.64 8.06
CA ILE A 3 6.40 13.41 7.09
C ILE A 3 5.16 14.03 7.72
N LYS A 4 4.91 15.30 7.41
CA LYS A 4 3.74 16.01 7.89
C LYS A 4 2.80 16.17 6.70
N SER A 5 1.73 15.38 6.66
CA SER A 5 0.63 15.67 5.75
C SER A 5 -0.23 16.75 6.40
N ASN A 6 -0.14 17.98 5.89
CA ASN A 6 -0.98 19.08 6.38
C ASN A 6 -2.39 19.05 5.79
N TYR A 7 -2.59 18.24 4.74
CA TYR A 7 -3.77 18.33 3.88
C TYR A 7 -4.62 17.05 3.88
N SER A 8 -4.01 15.87 4.02
CA SER A 8 -4.73 14.59 3.94
C SER A 8 -5.25 14.08 5.29
N HIS A 9 -5.00 14.79 6.38
CA HIS A 9 -5.39 14.37 7.74
C HIS A 9 -6.43 15.32 8.35
N THR A 10 -7.27 15.90 7.50
CA THR A 10 -8.37 16.78 7.88
C THR A 10 -9.69 16.27 7.29
N ILE A 11 -10.81 16.68 7.88
CA ILE A 11 -12.14 16.26 7.41
C ILE A 11 -12.37 16.74 5.97
N ASP A 12 -11.96 17.95 5.63
CA ASP A 12 -12.00 18.47 4.27
C ASP A 12 -11.03 17.71 3.34
N GLY A 13 -9.84 17.38 3.84
CA GLY A 13 -8.81 16.58 3.16
C GLY A 13 -9.32 15.25 2.63
N LEU A 14 -10.19 14.58 3.40
CA LEU A 14 -10.85 13.35 2.97
C LEU A 14 -11.58 13.51 1.63
N PHE A 15 -12.24 14.65 1.42
CA PHE A 15 -13.08 14.87 0.24
C PHE A 15 -12.30 15.44 -0.95
N TRP A 16 -11.41 16.40 -0.72
CA TRP A 16 -10.73 17.07 -1.84
C TRP A 16 -9.38 16.43 -2.20
N PHE A 17 -8.75 15.72 -1.28
CA PHE A 17 -7.45 15.08 -1.50
C PHE A 17 -7.57 13.56 -1.55
N ASP A 18 -8.03 12.92 -0.47
CA ASP A 18 -8.00 11.45 -0.35
C ASP A 18 -8.96 10.77 -1.32
N LEU A 19 -10.17 11.30 -1.48
CA LEU A 19 -11.14 10.73 -2.40
C LEU A 19 -10.68 10.81 -3.87
N PRO A 20 -10.28 11.97 -4.42
CA PRO A 20 -9.76 12.05 -5.78
C PRO A 20 -8.52 11.18 -6.00
N LEU A 21 -7.59 11.18 -5.04
CA LEU A 21 -6.39 10.35 -5.13
C LEU A 21 -6.73 8.86 -5.06
N GLY A 22 -7.62 8.45 -4.16
CA GLY A 22 -8.08 7.07 -4.03
C GLY A 22 -8.77 6.57 -5.30
N LEU A 23 -9.61 7.39 -5.91
CA LEU A 23 -10.22 7.09 -7.21
C LEU A 23 -9.16 6.94 -8.30
N LEU A 24 -8.25 7.91 -8.42
CA LEU A 24 -7.15 7.87 -9.39
C LEU A 24 -6.33 6.58 -9.25
N LEU A 25 -5.92 6.24 -8.02
CA LEU A 25 -5.14 5.04 -7.73
C LEU A 25 -5.94 3.76 -8.02
N ALA A 26 -7.24 3.73 -7.75
CA ALA A 26 -8.09 2.60 -8.10
C ALA A 26 -8.14 2.39 -9.63
N PHE A 27 -8.31 3.47 -10.41
CA PHE A 27 -8.29 3.39 -11.87
C PHE A 27 -6.91 2.98 -12.42
N ILE A 28 -5.82 3.52 -11.88
CA ILE A 28 -4.46 3.10 -12.25
C ILE A 28 -4.27 1.62 -11.96
N PHE A 29 -4.63 1.17 -10.76
CA PHE A 29 -4.46 -0.22 -10.37
C PHE A 29 -5.27 -1.15 -11.29
N HIS A 30 -6.56 -0.91 -11.45
CA HIS A 30 -7.44 -1.80 -12.18
C HIS A 30 -7.18 -1.82 -13.69
N ASN A 31 -6.79 -0.70 -14.30
CA ASN A 31 -6.61 -0.62 -15.77
C ASN A 31 -5.17 -0.82 -16.24
N ILE A 32 -4.17 -0.63 -15.37
CA ILE A 32 -2.75 -0.70 -15.75
C ILE A 32 -2.03 -1.82 -15.01
N VAL A 33 -2.19 -1.90 -13.69
CA VAL A 33 -1.33 -2.74 -12.84
C VAL A 33 -1.87 -4.16 -12.70
N ARG A 34 -3.17 -4.32 -12.41
CA ARG A 34 -3.79 -5.57 -11.94
C ARG A 34 -3.47 -6.76 -12.84
N ASP A 35 -3.79 -6.65 -14.12
CA ASP A 35 -3.69 -7.79 -15.04
C ASP A 35 -2.24 -8.12 -15.36
N SER A 36 -1.41 -7.09 -15.55
CA SER A 36 0.04 -7.26 -15.73
C SER A 36 0.67 -7.90 -14.50
N LEU A 37 0.34 -7.45 -13.28
CA LEU A 37 0.84 -8.05 -12.05
C LEU A 37 0.37 -9.50 -11.93
N PHE A 38 -0.92 -9.77 -12.15
CA PHE A 38 -1.52 -11.10 -12.08
C PHE A 38 -0.80 -12.11 -13.00
N ASP A 39 -0.52 -11.71 -14.25
CA ASP A 39 0.16 -12.56 -15.23
C ASP A 39 1.62 -12.88 -14.86
N ASN A 40 2.19 -12.13 -13.91
CA ASN A 40 3.57 -12.27 -13.44
C ASN A 40 3.68 -12.81 -11.99
N LEU A 41 2.54 -13.09 -11.34
CA LEU A 41 2.51 -13.65 -9.99
C LEU A 41 3.04 -15.10 -9.95
N PRO A 42 3.67 -15.53 -8.84
CA PRO A 42 3.93 -16.94 -8.58
C PRO A 42 2.64 -17.77 -8.62
N THR A 43 2.74 -19.04 -9.03
CA THR A 43 1.59 -19.94 -9.23
C THR A 43 0.66 -20.04 -8.02
N ILE A 44 1.22 -20.00 -6.79
CA ILE A 44 0.44 -20.04 -5.55
C ILE A 44 -0.55 -18.87 -5.47
N LEU A 45 -0.08 -17.65 -5.77
CA LEU A 45 -0.94 -16.46 -5.73
C LEU A 45 -1.85 -16.40 -6.97
N LYS A 46 -1.31 -16.74 -8.15
CA LYS A 46 -2.09 -16.77 -9.41
C LYS A 46 -3.32 -17.68 -9.30
N SER A 47 -3.15 -18.88 -8.73
CA SER A 47 -4.26 -19.84 -8.53
C SER A 47 -5.39 -19.29 -7.66
N ARG A 48 -5.05 -18.50 -6.63
CA ARG A 48 -5.99 -17.92 -5.65
C ARG A 48 -6.67 -16.66 -6.15
N PHE A 49 -5.96 -15.85 -6.94
CA PHE A 49 -6.50 -14.60 -7.49
C PHE A 49 -7.23 -14.77 -8.82
N SER A 50 -7.19 -15.97 -9.41
CA SER A 50 -7.76 -16.26 -10.73
C SER A 50 -9.23 -15.85 -10.87
N ALA A 51 -10.04 -16.01 -9.81
CA ALA A 51 -11.45 -15.62 -9.79
C ALA A 51 -11.66 -14.11 -10.01
N PHE A 52 -10.68 -13.26 -9.68
CA PHE A 52 -10.78 -11.80 -9.80
C PHE A 52 -10.29 -11.27 -11.14
N ARG A 53 -9.71 -12.11 -12.01
CA ARG A 53 -9.21 -11.68 -13.32
C ARG A 53 -10.34 -11.23 -14.25
N GLN A 54 -11.50 -11.89 -14.16
CA GLN A 54 -12.67 -11.59 -14.99
C GLN A 54 -13.46 -10.36 -14.52
N PHE A 55 -13.02 -9.70 -13.45
CA PHE A 55 -13.71 -8.55 -12.90
C PHE A 55 -13.57 -7.33 -13.81
N ASP A 56 -14.68 -6.86 -14.38
CA ASP A 56 -14.73 -5.61 -15.14
C ASP A 56 -14.89 -4.42 -14.18
N TRP A 57 -13.76 -3.76 -13.88
CA TRP A 57 -13.74 -2.60 -13.00
C TRP A 57 -14.52 -1.41 -13.57
N ASN A 58 -14.40 -1.15 -14.88
CA ASN A 58 -14.97 0.07 -15.46
C ASN A 58 -16.49 -0.03 -15.49
N GLU A 59 -17.03 -1.21 -15.83
CA GLU A 59 -18.48 -1.45 -15.77
C GLU A 59 -18.99 -1.48 -14.33
N TYR A 60 -18.25 -2.10 -13.40
CA TYR A 60 -18.60 -2.08 -11.99
C TYR A 60 -18.66 -0.65 -11.43
N PHE A 61 -17.64 0.18 -11.73
CA PHE A 61 -17.59 1.56 -11.28
C PHE A 61 -18.75 2.38 -11.86
N LYS A 62 -19.07 2.24 -13.15
CA LYS A 62 -20.22 2.95 -13.75
C LYS A 62 -21.53 2.67 -13.00
N ARG A 63 -21.76 1.41 -12.62
CA ARG A 63 -22.99 1.00 -11.91
C ARG A 63 -22.96 1.29 -10.41
N ASN A 64 -21.78 1.28 -9.79
CA ASN A 64 -21.62 1.29 -8.33
C ASN A 64 -20.69 2.41 -7.84
N TRP A 65 -20.55 3.51 -8.58
CA TRP A 65 -19.61 4.59 -8.26
C TRP A 65 -19.82 5.11 -6.83
N PHE A 66 -21.07 5.20 -6.37
CA PHE A 66 -21.42 5.64 -5.02
C PHE A 66 -20.86 4.70 -3.94
N VAL A 67 -20.95 3.38 -4.17
CA VAL A 67 -20.40 2.37 -3.26
C VAL A 67 -18.87 2.48 -3.23
N VAL A 68 -18.24 2.69 -4.38
CA VAL A 68 -16.78 2.88 -4.47
C VAL A 68 -16.35 4.14 -3.73
N THR A 69 -17.02 5.27 -3.94
CA THR A 69 -16.76 6.54 -3.26
C THR A 69 -16.88 6.39 -1.74
N ILE A 70 -17.96 5.80 -1.25
CA ILE A 70 -18.14 5.56 0.20
C ILE A 70 -17.07 4.62 0.74
N SER A 71 -16.72 3.56 0.00
CA SER A 71 -15.69 2.61 0.44
C SER A 71 -14.33 3.29 0.60
N ILE A 72 -13.96 4.19 -0.33
CA ILE A 72 -12.73 4.98 -0.24
C ILE A 72 -12.77 5.90 0.98
N LEU A 73 -13.88 6.63 1.19
CA LEU A 73 -14.03 7.53 2.33
C LEU A 73 -13.97 6.77 3.67
N ILE A 74 -14.63 5.62 3.77
CA ILE A 74 -14.58 4.77 4.97
C ILE A 74 -13.15 4.28 5.21
N GLY A 75 -12.46 3.83 4.15
CA GLY A 75 -11.07 3.39 4.25
C GLY A 75 -10.13 4.49 4.75
N ALA A 76 -10.21 5.68 4.14
CA ALA A 76 -9.39 6.84 4.51
C ALA A 76 -9.73 7.33 5.94
N ALA A 77 -11.02 7.44 6.29
CA ALA A 77 -11.43 7.84 7.64
C ALA A 77 -10.97 6.83 8.71
N SER A 78 -11.06 5.52 8.41
CA SER A 78 -10.57 4.47 9.32
C SER A 78 -9.05 4.55 9.52
N HIS A 79 -8.31 4.90 8.46
CA HIS A 79 -6.87 5.12 8.54
C HIS A 79 -6.54 6.32 9.45
N ILE A 80 -7.14 7.49 9.21
CA ILE A 80 -6.95 8.69 10.05
C ILE A 80 -7.35 8.41 11.51
N PHE A 81 -8.46 7.69 11.72
CA PHE A 81 -8.89 7.28 13.04
C PHE A 81 -7.83 6.41 13.73
N TRP A 82 -7.27 5.41 13.04
CA TRP A 82 -6.23 4.56 13.61
C TRP A 82 -4.92 5.32 13.90
N ASP A 83 -4.57 6.26 13.03
CA ASP A 83 -3.39 7.11 13.21
C ASP A 83 -3.47 7.97 14.47
N SER A 84 -4.69 8.34 14.89
CA SER A 84 -4.89 9.10 16.12
C SER A 84 -4.55 8.33 17.42
N PHE A 85 -4.34 7.02 17.34
CA PHE A 85 -3.82 6.17 18.44
C PHE A 85 -2.33 5.89 18.38
N THR A 86 -1.70 6.07 17.21
CA THR A 86 -0.34 5.56 16.94
C THR A 86 0.70 6.65 16.73
N HIS A 87 0.28 7.92 16.64
CA HIS A 87 1.16 9.05 16.44
C HIS A 87 1.17 9.99 17.65
N ASP A 88 2.34 10.57 17.96
CA ASP A 88 2.55 11.45 19.12
C ASP A 88 1.56 12.64 19.20
N HIS A 89 1.11 13.12 18.05
CA HIS A 89 0.15 14.22 17.92
C HIS A 89 -1.30 13.77 17.67
N GLY A 90 -1.56 12.46 17.78
CA GLY A 90 -2.89 11.88 17.65
C GLY A 90 -3.81 12.27 18.80
N TYR A 91 -5.09 12.51 18.50
CA TYR A 91 -6.09 12.90 19.49
C TYR A 91 -6.18 11.94 20.69
N PHE A 92 -6.22 10.62 20.45
CA PHE A 92 -6.31 9.65 21.54
C PHE A 92 -4.99 9.50 22.28
N VAL A 93 -3.85 9.64 21.62
CA VAL A 93 -2.54 9.68 22.32
C VAL A 93 -2.47 10.88 23.26
N GLN A 94 -3.02 12.03 22.88
CA GLN A 94 -3.08 13.22 23.75
C GLN A 94 -4.10 13.08 24.88
N THR A 95 -5.17 12.32 24.67
CA THR A 95 -6.28 12.17 25.63
C THR A 95 -6.10 11.00 26.60
N ILE A 96 -5.38 9.95 26.21
CA ILE A 96 -5.16 8.73 26.99
C ILE A 96 -3.69 8.69 27.43
N PRO A 97 -3.37 9.09 28.69
CA PRO A 97 -1.98 9.21 29.16
C PRO A 97 -1.17 7.91 29.04
N ALA A 98 -1.84 6.75 29.18
CA ALA A 98 -1.19 5.45 29.05
C ALA A 98 -0.52 5.24 27.68
N LEU A 99 -1.00 5.87 26.61
CA LEU A 99 -0.41 5.74 25.27
C LEU A 99 0.90 6.53 25.09
N GLN A 100 1.10 7.56 25.92
CA GLN A 100 2.32 8.38 25.93
C GLN A 100 3.45 7.75 26.76
N ASN A 101 3.10 6.80 27.63
CA ASN A 101 4.08 6.11 28.44
C ASN A 101 5.02 5.28 27.56
N SER A 102 6.21 5.03 28.09
CA SER A 102 7.19 4.13 27.51
C SER A 102 7.36 2.91 28.39
N VAL A 103 7.73 1.79 27.78
CA VAL A 103 8.07 0.56 28.48
C VAL A 103 9.55 0.26 28.27
N ASP A 104 10.19 -0.22 29.33
CA ASP A 104 11.55 -0.72 29.26
C ASP A 104 11.59 -2.03 28.46
N PHE A 105 12.36 -2.04 27.39
CA PHE A 105 12.56 -3.20 26.54
C PHE A 105 14.03 -3.26 26.10
N LEU A 106 14.72 -4.35 26.45
CA LEU A 106 16.14 -4.59 26.13
C LEU A 106 17.07 -3.42 26.48
N GLY A 107 16.82 -2.74 27.61
CA GLY A 107 17.62 -1.60 28.07
C GLY A 107 17.34 -0.27 27.36
N GLY A 108 16.31 -0.21 26.52
CA GLY A 108 15.80 1.02 25.91
C GLY A 108 14.34 1.29 26.27
N GLN A 109 13.95 2.56 26.26
CA GLN A 109 12.56 2.99 26.46
C GLN A 109 11.84 3.03 25.12
N ILE A 110 10.80 2.21 24.96
CA ILE A 110 9.99 2.16 23.74
C ILE A 110 8.61 2.78 24.02
N PRO A 111 8.21 3.83 23.28
CA PRO A 111 6.88 4.42 23.40
C PRO A 111 5.78 3.41 23.05
N ILE A 112 4.74 3.34 23.88
CA ILE A 112 3.61 2.41 23.70
C ILE A 112 2.90 2.63 22.35
N LEU A 113 2.73 3.89 21.92
CA LEU A 113 2.19 4.22 20.60
C LEU A 113 2.95 3.55 19.44
N LYS A 114 4.28 3.39 19.54
CA LYS A 114 5.10 2.73 18.51
C LYS A 114 4.91 1.22 18.54
N ILE A 115 4.75 0.65 19.74
CA ILE A 115 4.42 -0.77 19.89
C ILE A 115 3.07 -1.03 19.24
N LEU A 116 2.05 -0.22 19.55
CA LEU A 116 0.73 -0.32 18.94
C LEU A 116 0.79 -0.19 17.41
N GLN A 117 1.56 0.78 16.90
CA GLN A 117 1.77 0.98 15.47
C GLN A 117 2.36 -0.27 14.79
N HIS A 118 3.46 -0.81 15.32
CA HIS A 118 4.14 -1.96 14.72
C HIS A 118 3.34 -3.26 14.88
N SER A 119 2.77 -3.51 16.06
CA SER A 119 1.90 -4.68 16.30
C SER A 119 0.69 -4.67 15.39
N SER A 120 0.04 -3.51 15.20
CA SER A 120 -1.09 -3.38 14.28
C SER A 120 -0.70 -3.68 12.84
N THR A 121 0.46 -3.22 12.37
CA THR A 121 0.95 -3.51 11.02
C THR A 121 1.20 -5.01 10.82
N ILE A 122 1.80 -5.68 11.82
CA ILE A 122 2.03 -7.12 11.77
C ILE A 122 0.70 -7.88 11.74
N LEU A 123 -0.23 -7.55 12.64
CA LEU A 123 -1.54 -8.19 12.70
C LEU A 123 -2.33 -7.98 11.41
N GLY A 124 -2.36 -6.76 10.87
CA GLY A 124 -3.00 -6.45 9.59
C GLY A 124 -2.40 -7.27 8.45
N GLY A 125 -1.07 -7.36 8.38
CA GLY A 125 -0.37 -8.20 7.40
C GLY A 125 -0.72 -9.68 7.52
N LEU A 126 -0.80 -10.21 8.74
CA LEU A 126 -1.21 -11.60 8.99
C LEU A 126 -2.67 -11.85 8.58
N VAL A 127 -3.58 -10.92 8.86
CA VAL A 127 -4.98 -11.00 8.44
C VAL A 127 -5.09 -11.04 6.91
N ILE A 128 -4.35 -10.18 6.20
CA ILE A 128 -4.31 -10.18 4.73
C ILE A 128 -3.75 -11.50 4.20
N ALA A 129 -2.63 -11.97 4.75
CA ALA A 129 -2.01 -13.24 4.33
C ALA A 129 -2.96 -14.42 4.56
N PHE A 130 -3.66 -14.44 5.70
CA PHE A 130 -4.66 -15.46 6.02
C PHE A 130 -5.87 -15.40 5.08
N ALA A 131 -6.38 -14.20 4.79
CA ALA A 131 -7.48 -14.01 3.85
C ALA A 131 -7.11 -14.54 2.45
N ILE A 132 -5.90 -14.24 1.96
CA ILE A 132 -5.39 -14.78 0.69
C ILE A 132 -5.28 -16.30 0.77
N TYR A 133 -4.73 -16.85 1.85
CA TYR A 133 -4.61 -18.30 2.05
C TYR A 133 -5.96 -19.02 2.09
N LYS A 134 -7.03 -18.36 2.52
CA LYS A 134 -8.39 -18.90 2.53
C LYS A 134 -9.12 -18.82 1.19
N LEU A 135 -8.63 -18.03 0.22
CA LEU A 135 -9.22 -17.99 -1.12
C LEU A 135 -9.19 -19.36 -1.79
N PRO A 136 -10.25 -19.75 -2.51
CA PRO A 136 -10.27 -21.00 -3.26
C PRO A 136 -9.16 -21.01 -4.33
N THR A 137 -8.56 -22.17 -4.54
CA THR A 137 -7.54 -22.36 -5.56
C THR A 137 -8.17 -22.91 -6.83
N ASN A 138 -8.01 -22.22 -7.94
CA ASN A 138 -8.35 -22.78 -9.25
C ASN A 138 -7.11 -23.39 -9.90
N LYS A 139 -7.32 -24.42 -10.72
CA LYS A 139 -6.23 -25.00 -11.53
C LYS A 139 -5.74 -23.94 -12.52
N THR A 140 -4.57 -23.38 -12.24
CA THR A 140 -3.83 -22.54 -13.18
C THR A 140 -2.68 -23.35 -13.73
N GLU A 141 -2.38 -23.18 -15.02
CA GLU A 141 -1.19 -23.79 -15.61
C GLU A 141 0.06 -23.33 -14.84
N LYS A 142 1.02 -24.24 -14.67
CA LYS A 142 2.32 -23.91 -14.09
C LYS A 142 3.09 -23.09 -15.11
N GLU A 143 2.94 -21.78 -15.03
CA GLU A 143 3.77 -20.84 -15.79
C GLU A 143 5.03 -20.47 -15.01
N ASN A 144 6.14 -20.36 -15.72
CA ASN A 144 7.39 -19.85 -15.17
C ASN A 144 7.26 -18.37 -14.83
N ILE A 145 7.85 -17.97 -13.70
CA ILE A 145 7.93 -16.55 -13.31
C ILE A 145 8.68 -15.79 -14.41
N LYS A 146 8.07 -14.75 -14.97
CA LYS A 146 8.70 -13.95 -16.02
C LYS A 146 9.76 -13.04 -15.42
N LEU A 147 11.01 -13.50 -15.43
CA LEU A 147 12.14 -12.79 -14.82
C LEU A 147 12.29 -11.35 -15.35
N LYS A 148 12.03 -11.12 -16.66
CA LYS A 148 12.08 -9.79 -17.28
C LYS A 148 11.21 -8.76 -16.55
N TYR A 149 9.98 -9.13 -16.16
CA TYR A 149 9.06 -8.22 -15.46
C TYR A 149 9.64 -7.81 -14.10
N TRP A 150 10.06 -8.80 -13.31
CA TRP A 150 10.60 -8.57 -11.98
C TRP A 150 11.93 -7.82 -11.99
N THR A 151 12.79 -8.08 -12.98
CA THR A 151 14.05 -7.35 -13.14
C THR A 151 13.82 -5.87 -13.48
N ILE A 152 12.87 -5.56 -14.38
CA ILE A 152 12.53 -4.16 -14.72
C ILE A 152 11.95 -3.46 -13.49
N LEU A 153 10.99 -4.09 -12.80
CA LEU A 153 10.38 -3.54 -11.59
C LEU A 153 11.43 -3.25 -10.51
N ALA A 154 12.32 -4.22 -10.23
CA ALA A 154 13.39 -4.08 -9.26
C ALA A 154 14.38 -2.98 -9.65
N SER A 155 14.78 -2.94 -10.93
CA SER A 155 15.70 -1.93 -11.46
C SER A 155 15.12 -0.51 -11.33
N LEU A 156 13.87 -0.29 -11.71
CA LEU A 156 13.19 1.01 -11.54
C LEU A 156 13.11 1.40 -10.06
N THR A 157 12.72 0.46 -9.20
CA THR A 157 12.58 0.70 -7.76
C THR A 157 13.91 1.12 -7.14
N LEU A 158 14.98 0.36 -7.43
CA LEU A 158 16.33 0.66 -6.95
C LEU A 158 16.86 1.97 -7.51
N THR A 159 16.55 2.31 -8.76
CA THR A 159 16.95 3.57 -9.38
C THR A 159 16.30 4.76 -8.66
N ILE A 160 14.98 4.71 -8.41
CA ILE A 160 14.26 5.78 -7.70
C ILE A 160 14.79 5.93 -6.27
N ILE A 161 14.99 4.82 -5.56
CA ILE A 161 15.57 4.83 -4.21
C ILE A 161 16.98 5.46 -4.23
N SER A 162 17.84 5.05 -5.18
CA SER A 162 19.20 5.56 -5.29
C SER A 162 19.23 7.06 -5.58
N ILE A 163 18.41 7.53 -6.53
CA ILE A 163 18.26 8.97 -6.82
C ILE A 163 17.85 9.72 -5.54
N ARG A 164 16.89 9.19 -4.78
CA ARG A 164 16.39 9.85 -3.57
C ARG A 164 17.45 9.93 -2.47
N LEU A 165 18.23 8.87 -2.29
CA LEU A 165 19.36 8.82 -1.35
C LEU A 165 20.47 9.81 -1.75
N LEU A 166 20.85 9.83 -3.03
CA LEU A 166 21.84 10.76 -3.56
C LEU A 166 21.38 12.22 -3.49
N SER A 167 20.07 12.46 -3.56
CA SER A 167 19.46 13.79 -3.43
C SER A 167 19.30 14.27 -1.98
N GLY A 168 19.93 13.59 -1.01
CA GLY A 168 20.01 14.05 0.38
C GLY A 168 19.02 13.40 1.36
N LEU A 169 18.43 12.26 1.03
CA LEU A 169 17.68 11.48 2.02
C LEU A 169 18.64 10.81 3.01
N ASP A 170 18.57 11.25 4.27
CA ASP A 170 19.35 10.65 5.37
C ASP A 170 18.80 9.26 5.75
N PHE A 171 19.67 8.24 5.69
CA PHE A 171 19.36 6.87 6.08
C PHE A 171 18.91 6.71 7.52
N LYS A 172 19.30 7.62 8.41
CA LYS A 172 18.87 7.61 9.82
C LYS A 172 17.40 7.98 9.98
N GLN A 173 16.78 8.56 8.96
CA GLN A 173 15.33 8.84 8.93
C GLN A 173 14.57 7.62 8.42
N TYR A 174 14.57 6.53 9.20
CA TYR A 174 14.02 5.23 8.80
C TYR A 174 12.60 5.30 8.24
N GLY A 175 11.72 6.13 8.81
CA GLY A 175 10.36 6.34 8.27
C GLY A 175 10.36 6.89 6.84
N ASN A 176 11.22 7.87 6.54
CA ASN A 176 11.33 8.45 5.20
C ASN A 176 11.93 7.46 4.20
N VAL A 177 12.87 6.62 4.65
CA VAL A 177 13.44 5.54 3.83
C VAL A 177 12.37 4.51 3.48
N ILE A 178 11.58 4.07 4.46
CA ILE A 178 10.49 3.10 4.25
C ILE A 178 9.44 3.67 3.29
N VAL A 179 8.97 4.90 3.51
CA VAL A 179 7.98 5.55 2.64
C VAL A 179 8.52 5.75 1.22
N THR A 180 9.81 6.08 1.08
CA THR A 180 10.47 6.18 -0.23
C THR A 180 10.51 4.84 -0.93
N ALA A 181 10.85 3.76 -0.22
CA ALA A 181 10.91 2.42 -0.79
C ALA A 181 9.54 1.93 -1.26
N ILE A 182 8.49 2.12 -0.43
CA ILE A 182 7.11 1.78 -0.80
C ILE A 182 6.66 2.59 -2.02
N SER A 183 6.86 3.92 -2.00
CA SER A 183 6.50 4.80 -3.12
C SER A 183 7.21 4.43 -4.41
N ALA A 184 8.53 4.16 -4.34
CA ALA A 184 9.32 3.72 -5.47
C ALA A 184 8.81 2.40 -6.07
N GLY A 185 8.43 1.45 -5.21
CA GLY A 185 7.84 0.18 -5.63
C GLY A 185 6.49 0.38 -6.33
N LEU A 186 5.60 1.20 -5.79
CA LEU A 186 4.28 1.50 -6.38
C LEU A 186 4.38 2.23 -7.72
N ILE A 187 5.29 3.21 -7.82
CA ILE A 187 5.58 3.89 -9.09
C ILE A 187 6.11 2.89 -10.12
N SER A 188 7.07 2.05 -9.71
CA SER A 188 7.65 1.03 -10.60
C SER A 188 6.61 0.02 -11.06
N LEU A 189 5.70 -0.41 -10.18
CA LEU A 189 4.56 -1.28 -10.51
C LEU A 189 3.63 -0.64 -11.55
N THR A 190 3.48 0.68 -11.54
CA THR A 190 2.66 1.42 -12.51
C THR A 190 3.34 1.53 -13.88
N ILE A 191 4.67 1.66 -13.90
CA ILE A 191 5.46 1.86 -15.13
C ILE A 191 5.79 0.52 -15.82
N THR A 192 6.09 -0.53 -15.05
CA THR A 192 6.55 -1.82 -15.57
C THR A 192 5.63 -2.45 -16.64
N PRO A 193 4.29 -2.41 -16.53
CA PRO A 193 3.39 -2.92 -17.56
C PRO A 193 3.66 -2.34 -18.95
N TRP A 194 3.98 -1.04 -19.03
CA TRP A 194 4.24 -0.34 -20.29
C TRP A 194 5.57 -0.76 -20.93
N LEU A 195 6.58 -1.08 -20.12
CA LEU A 195 7.91 -1.51 -20.58
C LEU A 195 7.97 -3.00 -20.92
N THR A 196 7.00 -3.77 -20.42
CA THR A 196 6.96 -5.23 -20.57
C THR A 196 5.92 -5.70 -21.58
N ARG A 197 4.99 -4.82 -22.02
CA ARG A 197 4.12 -5.07 -23.17
C ARG A 197 4.99 -5.42 -24.38
N THR A 198 4.96 -6.69 -24.77
CA THR A 198 5.33 -7.09 -26.12
C THR A 198 4.35 -6.37 -27.05
N LYS A 199 4.86 -5.64 -28.05
CA LYS A 199 4.02 -5.23 -29.16
C LYS A 199 3.38 -6.50 -29.70
N GLU A 200 2.07 -6.64 -29.54
CA GLU A 200 1.32 -7.54 -30.41
C GLU A 200 1.45 -6.89 -31.79
N GLU A 201 2.20 -7.57 -32.67
CA GLU A 201 2.29 -7.25 -34.10
C GLU A 201 0.94 -7.48 -34.78
#